data_AF-A0A8J3WPW8-F1
#
_entry.id   AF-A0A8J3WPW8-F1
#
_cell.length_a   1.000
_cell.length_b   1.000
_cell.length_c   1.000
_cell.angle_alpha   90.00
_cell.angle_beta   90.00
_cell.angle_gamma   90.00
#
_symmetry.space_group_name_H-M   'P 1'
#
loop_
_entity.id
_entity.type
_entity.pdbx_description
1 polymer ?
#
loop_
_entity_poly.entity_id
_entity_poly.type
_entity_poly.pdbx_seq_one_letter_code
_entity_poly.pdbx_strand_id
1 'polypeptide(L)'
;MITQPQATPVPDPYEERLRVQTARLLAYRDDGPLVTLVGRRMGRGLPPVPAALAALLAVIAMAVAGMLEDGPVLIVPSLVMVALVLPTAPRDHLGKLDWLVPPLIRGTEFLIIVLVTLAAGAPKWLAFVLIYVIGYHTYDTVYRTRQSIWPPEWVFRAGLGWELRLLLIGAGAALGVLTWVLGALTLYLGVMFAVESVTSWVRLDKQSATARASAEAEADLEASPEEALEQATGEAEPA
;
A
#
# COMPACT_ATOMS: atom_id res chain seq x y z
N MET A 1 20.49 -1.77 46.81
CA MET A 1 19.89 -0.74 45.95
C MET A 1 19.10 -1.46 44.87
N ILE A 2 17.77 -1.56 45.03
CA ILE A 2 16.90 -2.18 44.03
C ILE A 2 16.46 -1.04 43.10
N THR A 3 17.01 -0.99 41.89
CA THR A 3 16.52 -0.12 40.82
C THR A 3 15.13 -0.62 40.42
N GLN A 4 14.08 0.13 40.78
CA GLN A 4 12.76 -0.13 40.20
C GLN A 4 12.86 -0.01 38.67
N PRO A 5 12.26 -0.95 37.91
CA PRO A 5 12.18 -0.82 36.45
C PRO A 5 11.43 0.47 36.13
N GLN A 6 12.07 1.38 35.40
CA GLN A 6 11.42 2.58 34.88
C GLN A 6 10.20 2.15 34.06
N ALA A 7 9.00 2.50 34.53
CA ALA A 7 7.79 2.35 33.74
C ALA A 7 7.98 3.13 32.43
N THR A 8 7.90 2.43 31.30
CA THR A 8 7.85 3.08 30.00
C THR A 8 6.65 4.01 30.00
N PRO A 9 6.83 5.33 29.79
CA PRO A 9 5.72 6.27 29.80
C PRO A 9 4.70 5.86 28.74
N VAL A 10 3.42 5.83 29.13
CA VAL A 10 2.31 5.56 28.21
C VAL A 10 2.33 6.65 27.14
N PRO A 11 2.36 6.31 25.83
CA PRO A 11 2.37 7.30 24.77
C PRO A 11 1.14 8.21 24.83
N ASP A 12 1.31 9.50 24.53
CA ASP A 12 0.19 10.43 24.41
C ASP A 12 -0.80 9.92 23.33
N PRO A 13 -2.10 9.72 23.66
CA PRO A 13 -3.11 9.30 22.70
C PRO A 13 -3.19 10.17 21.44
N TYR A 14 -2.83 11.45 21.51
CA TYR A 14 -2.78 12.34 20.36
C TYR A 14 -1.62 12.00 19.42
N GLU A 15 -0.42 11.83 19.96
CA GLU A 15 0.77 11.47 19.18
C GLU A 15 0.61 10.11 18.49
N GLU A 16 -0.01 9.14 19.17
CA GLU A 16 -0.29 7.83 18.60
C GLU A 16 -1.27 7.92 17.42
N ARG A 17 -2.30 8.79 17.50
CA ARG A 17 -3.20 9.03 16.37
C ARG A 17 -2.48 9.60 15.16
N LEU A 18 -1.58 10.57 15.35
CA LEU A 18 -0.80 11.17 14.26
C LEU A 18 0.13 10.13 13.63
N ARG A 19 0.83 9.34 14.44
CA ARG A 19 1.70 8.26 13.97
C ARG A 19 0.93 7.27 13.08
N VAL A 20 -0.24 6.81 13.53
CA VAL A 20 -1.08 5.88 12.76
C VAL A 20 -1.59 6.53 11.47
N GLN A 21 -1.96 7.80 11.50
CA GLN A 21 -2.39 8.54 10.30
C GLN A 21 -1.28 8.64 9.26
N THR A 22 -0.08 9.06 9.66
CA THR A 22 1.09 9.11 8.77
C THR A 22 1.43 7.73 8.23
N ALA A 23 1.45 6.69 9.08
CA ALA A 23 1.76 5.33 8.66
C ALA A 23 0.76 4.82 7.61
N ARG A 24 -0.54 5.09 7.76
CA ARG A 24 -1.57 4.74 6.76
C ARG A 24 -1.31 5.44 5.44
N LEU A 25 -1.05 6.74 5.49
CA LEU A 25 -0.84 7.55 4.29
C LEU A 25 0.40 7.08 3.52
N LEU A 26 1.50 6.79 4.22
CA LEU A 26 2.72 6.23 3.62
C LEU A 26 2.48 4.85 3.01
N ALA A 27 1.73 3.96 3.69
CA ALA A 27 1.35 2.67 3.14
C ALA A 27 0.50 2.82 1.85
N TYR A 28 -0.40 3.80 1.79
CA TYR A 28 -1.23 4.04 0.60
C TYR A 28 -0.46 4.72 -0.54
N ARG A 29 0.62 5.44 -0.22
CA ARG A 29 1.49 6.06 -1.23
C ARG A 29 2.20 5.01 -2.08
N ASP A 30 2.44 3.83 -1.48
CA ASP A 30 3.07 2.66 -2.09
C ASP A 30 4.42 3.04 -2.74
N ASP A 31 5.26 3.62 -1.88
CA ASP A 31 6.62 4.00 -2.21
C ASP A 31 7.53 2.78 -2.32
N GLY A 32 8.37 2.79 -3.33
CA GLY A 32 9.28 1.71 -3.64
C GLY A 32 10.73 1.96 -3.23
N PRO A 33 11.64 1.16 -3.81
CA PRO A 33 13.05 1.22 -3.48
C PRO A 33 13.72 2.58 -3.75
N LEU A 34 13.32 3.33 -4.78
CA LEU A 34 13.99 4.61 -5.07
C LEU A 34 13.70 5.66 -4.00
N VAL A 35 12.46 5.72 -3.53
CA VAL A 35 12.09 6.57 -2.40
C VAL A 35 12.91 6.20 -1.16
N THR A 36 13.03 4.90 -0.85
CA THR A 36 13.82 4.46 0.32
C THR A 36 15.31 4.79 0.18
N LEU A 37 15.85 4.72 -1.03
CA LEU A 37 17.27 4.97 -1.30
C LEU A 37 17.58 6.46 -1.25
N VAL A 38 16.78 7.30 -1.90
CA VAL A 38 17.12 8.71 -2.15
C VAL A 38 16.43 9.65 -1.18
N GLY A 39 15.27 9.29 -0.61
CA GLY A 39 14.45 10.15 0.22
C GLY A 39 15.20 10.78 1.39
N ARG A 40 16.05 10.02 2.09
CA ARG A 40 16.86 10.53 3.22
C ARG A 40 17.91 11.57 2.83
N ARG A 41 18.29 11.62 1.54
CA ARG A 41 19.27 12.59 1.01
C ARG A 41 18.61 13.88 0.53
N MET A 42 17.29 13.88 0.43
CA MET A 42 16.52 15.05 0.04
C MET A 42 16.30 15.91 1.27
N GLY A 43 16.53 17.23 1.14
CA GLY A 43 16.39 18.18 2.25
C GLY A 43 14.95 18.31 2.73
N ARG A 44 14.37 19.52 2.68
CA ARG A 44 12.99 19.74 3.19
C ARG A 44 11.90 19.08 2.34
N GLY A 45 12.23 18.59 1.14
CA GLY A 45 11.29 18.00 0.19
C GLY A 45 10.26 18.98 -0.39
N LEU A 46 9.55 18.54 -1.42
CA LEU A 46 8.46 19.29 -2.05
C LEU A 46 7.15 19.16 -1.27
N PRO A 47 6.23 20.15 -1.35
CA PRO A 47 4.91 20.02 -0.78
C PRO A 47 4.13 18.88 -1.50
N PRO A 48 3.58 17.89 -0.78
CA PRO A 48 3.09 16.65 -1.40
C PRO A 48 1.95 16.86 -2.40
N VAL A 49 0.89 17.55 -2.01
CA VAL A 49 -0.32 17.71 -2.84
C VAL A 49 -0.07 18.55 -4.09
N PRO A 50 0.55 19.75 -4.02
CA PRO A 50 0.83 20.53 -5.23
C PRO A 50 1.75 19.79 -6.21
N ALA A 51 2.73 19.03 -5.70
CA ALA A 51 3.65 18.28 -6.55
C ALA A 51 2.96 17.10 -7.25
N ALA A 52 2.15 16.33 -6.53
CA ALA A 52 1.36 15.23 -7.11
C ALA A 52 0.33 15.75 -8.12
N LEU A 53 -0.32 16.88 -7.82
CA LEU A 53 -1.25 17.52 -8.75
C LEU A 53 -0.53 18.05 -10.00
N ALA A 54 0.64 18.67 -9.84
CA ALA A 54 1.45 19.13 -10.96
C ALA A 54 1.89 17.97 -11.86
N ALA A 55 2.26 16.82 -11.28
CA ALA A 55 2.59 15.63 -12.05
C ALA A 55 1.39 15.13 -12.88
N LEU A 56 0.21 15.02 -12.26
CA LEU A 56 -1.02 14.64 -12.96
C LEU A 56 -1.33 15.59 -14.13
N LEU A 57 -1.33 16.89 -13.86
CA LEU A 57 -1.64 17.92 -14.85
C LEU A 57 -0.62 17.95 -15.98
N ALA A 58 0.67 17.75 -15.68
CA ALA A 58 1.72 17.67 -16.70
C ALA A 58 1.50 16.47 -17.64
N VAL A 59 1.18 15.30 -17.09
CA VAL A 59 0.89 14.10 -17.90
C VAL A 59 -0.36 14.31 -18.77
N ILE A 60 -1.43 14.91 -18.21
CA ILE A 60 -2.63 15.27 -18.99
C ILE A 60 -2.28 16.25 -20.11
N ALA A 61 -1.50 17.30 -19.81
CA ALA A 61 -1.11 18.30 -20.79
C ALA A 61 -0.29 17.69 -21.94
N MET A 62 0.65 16.78 -21.64
CA MET A 62 1.40 16.05 -22.65
C MET A 62 0.49 15.23 -23.57
N ALA A 63 -0.51 14.55 -23.01
CA ALA A 63 -1.47 13.77 -23.79
C ALA A 63 -2.34 14.67 -24.70
N VAL A 64 -2.89 15.76 -24.16
CA VAL A 64 -3.73 16.71 -24.92
C VAL A 64 -2.93 17.44 -26.00
N ALA A 65 -1.66 17.74 -25.74
CA ALA A 65 -0.76 18.36 -26.71
C ALA A 65 -0.24 17.38 -27.78
N GLY A 66 -0.62 16.10 -27.73
CA GLY A 66 -0.20 15.10 -28.71
C GLY A 66 1.29 14.72 -28.63
N MET A 67 1.94 14.92 -27.47
CA MET A 67 3.38 14.69 -27.32
C MET A 67 3.75 13.20 -27.15
N LEU A 68 2.77 12.33 -26.92
CA LEU A 68 2.96 10.92 -26.63
C LEU A 68 2.91 10.09 -27.91
N GLU A 69 3.93 10.28 -28.75
CA GLU A 69 4.16 9.47 -29.94
C GLU A 69 4.99 8.23 -29.61
N ASP A 70 4.96 7.22 -30.47
CA ASP A 70 5.77 6.03 -30.29
C ASP A 70 7.28 6.36 -30.29
N GLY A 71 8.05 5.62 -29.49
CA GLY A 71 9.50 5.79 -29.35
C GLY A 71 9.96 6.41 -28.02
N PRO A 72 11.17 7.02 -27.98
CA PRO A 72 11.84 7.36 -26.72
C PRO A 72 11.09 8.34 -25.81
N VAL A 73 10.18 9.16 -26.37
CA VAL A 73 9.40 10.13 -25.60
C VAL A 73 8.47 9.48 -24.58
N LEU A 74 8.12 8.20 -24.75
CA LEU A 74 7.22 7.47 -23.85
C LEU A 74 7.77 7.24 -22.43
N ILE A 75 9.07 7.45 -22.19
CA ILE A 75 9.62 7.46 -20.83
C ILE A 75 9.33 8.77 -20.07
N VAL A 76 9.06 9.86 -20.78
CA VAL A 76 8.97 11.21 -20.21
C VAL A 76 7.85 11.34 -19.16
N PRO A 77 6.62 10.82 -19.34
CA PRO A 77 5.59 10.89 -18.31
C PRO A 77 6.02 10.24 -16.99
N SER A 78 6.72 9.10 -17.07
CA SER A 78 7.27 8.40 -15.91
C SER A 78 8.35 9.22 -15.22
N LEU A 79 9.24 9.86 -15.98
CA LEU A 79 10.28 10.74 -15.44
C LEU A 79 9.69 11.98 -14.77
N VAL A 80 8.67 12.61 -15.37
CA VAL A 80 7.96 13.76 -14.80
C VAL A 80 7.33 13.38 -13.46
N MET A 81 6.63 12.24 -13.42
CA MET A 81 6.01 11.72 -12.20
C MET A 81 7.05 11.49 -11.10
N VAL A 82 8.15 10.79 -11.42
CA VAL A 82 9.24 10.55 -10.46
C VAL A 82 9.88 11.86 -9.99
N ALA A 83 10.20 12.77 -10.90
CA ALA A 83 10.87 14.02 -10.59
C ALA A 83 10.06 14.93 -9.66
N LEU A 84 8.73 14.95 -9.82
CA LEU A 84 7.85 15.80 -9.02
C LEU A 84 7.43 15.14 -7.70
N VAL A 85 7.16 13.83 -7.71
CA VAL A 85 6.56 13.16 -6.53
C VAL A 85 7.60 12.57 -5.60
N LEU A 86 8.70 12.01 -6.11
CA LEU A 86 9.73 11.39 -5.25
C LEU A 86 10.29 12.37 -4.19
N PRO A 87 10.55 13.67 -4.52
CA PRO A 87 10.99 14.65 -3.53
C PRO A 87 9.99 15.00 -2.43
N THR A 88 8.76 14.51 -2.48
CA THR A 88 7.77 14.73 -1.42
C THR A 88 7.92 13.75 -0.26
N ALA A 89 8.71 12.68 -0.43
CA ALA A 89 8.92 11.62 0.56
C ALA A 89 9.41 12.05 1.96
N PRO A 90 10.26 13.08 2.10
CA PRO A 90 10.73 13.49 3.44
C PRO A 90 9.68 14.20 4.30
N ARG A 91 8.48 14.45 3.77
CA ARG A 91 7.43 15.19 4.49
C ARG A 91 6.73 14.30 5.52
N ASP A 92 6.18 14.94 6.55
CA ASP A 92 5.43 14.28 7.63
C ASP A 92 4.03 13.81 7.21
N HIS A 93 3.52 14.36 6.11
CA HIS A 93 2.21 14.07 5.53
C HIS A 93 1.03 14.35 6.50
N LEU A 94 1.15 15.39 7.33
CA LEU A 94 0.15 15.80 8.33
C LEU A 94 -0.71 17.00 7.89
N GLY A 95 -0.56 17.46 6.65
CA GLY A 95 -1.34 18.57 6.10
C GLY A 95 -2.82 18.21 5.89
N LYS A 96 -3.70 19.22 5.99
CA LYS A 96 -5.17 19.06 5.83
C LYS A 96 -5.59 18.38 4.52
N LEU A 97 -4.78 18.50 3.46
CA LEU A 97 -5.04 17.95 2.14
C LEU A 97 -4.17 16.72 1.83
N ASP A 98 -3.27 16.31 2.72
CA ASP A 98 -2.29 15.26 2.39
C ASP A 98 -2.95 13.90 2.16
N TRP A 99 -4.19 13.70 2.60
CA TRP A 99 -5.02 12.56 2.24
C TRP A 99 -5.26 12.43 0.72
N LEU A 100 -5.10 13.50 -0.06
CA LEU A 100 -5.16 13.49 -1.52
C LEU A 100 -3.91 12.90 -2.18
N VAL A 101 -2.79 12.78 -1.46
CA VAL A 101 -1.52 12.36 -2.05
C VAL A 101 -1.61 10.93 -2.62
N PRO A 102 -2.08 9.91 -1.87
CA PRO A 102 -2.24 8.57 -2.43
C PRO A 102 -3.15 8.50 -3.68
N PRO A 103 -4.39 9.04 -3.69
CA PRO A 103 -5.24 8.95 -4.88
C PRO A 103 -4.71 9.74 -6.07
N LEU A 104 -4.03 10.88 -5.87
CA LEU A 104 -3.37 11.60 -6.96
C LEU A 104 -2.24 10.77 -7.57
N ILE A 105 -1.41 10.13 -6.74
CA ILE A 105 -0.32 9.27 -7.20
C ILE A 105 -0.86 8.07 -7.96
N ARG A 106 -1.85 7.37 -7.39
CA ARG A 106 -2.49 6.21 -8.03
C ARG A 106 -3.18 6.57 -9.34
N GLY A 107 -3.95 7.66 -9.37
CA GLY A 107 -4.61 8.12 -10.58
C GLY A 107 -3.60 8.48 -11.67
N THR A 108 -2.50 9.13 -11.31
CA THR A 108 -1.43 9.47 -12.25
C THR A 108 -0.69 8.22 -12.75
N GLU A 109 -0.40 7.25 -11.89
CA GLU A 109 0.23 5.99 -12.28
C GLU A 109 -0.65 5.24 -13.30
N PHE A 110 -1.94 5.09 -13.04
CA PHE A 110 -2.86 4.42 -13.96
C PHE A 110 -3.02 5.18 -15.27
N LEU A 111 -3.08 6.51 -15.22
CA LEU A 111 -3.12 7.34 -16.41
C LEU A 111 -1.87 7.14 -17.28
N ILE A 112 -0.67 7.13 -16.69
CA ILE A 112 0.58 6.89 -17.42
C ILE A 112 0.57 5.49 -18.04
N ILE A 113 0.19 4.44 -17.29
CA ILE A 113 0.12 3.07 -17.81
C ILE A 113 -0.80 3.00 -19.04
N VAL A 114 -1.99 3.62 -18.97
CA VAL A 114 -2.94 3.67 -20.08
C VAL A 114 -2.35 4.41 -21.28
N LEU A 115 -1.87 5.63 -21.08
CA LEU A 115 -1.36 6.48 -22.17
C LEU A 115 -0.15 5.84 -22.88
N VAL A 116 0.82 5.35 -22.12
CA VAL A 116 2.03 4.70 -22.65
C VAL A 116 1.67 3.41 -23.40
N THR A 117 0.77 2.60 -22.86
CA THR A 117 0.31 1.37 -23.54
C THR A 117 -0.39 1.69 -24.85
N LEU A 118 -1.25 2.72 -24.88
CA LEU A 118 -1.96 3.13 -26.08
C LEU A 118 -1.01 3.67 -27.15
N ALA A 119 -0.07 4.53 -26.77
CA ALA A 119 0.89 5.13 -27.70
C ALA A 119 1.87 4.11 -28.29
N ALA A 120 2.38 3.18 -27.48
CA ALA A 120 3.27 2.11 -27.93
C ALA A 120 2.56 0.94 -28.65
N GLY A 121 1.22 0.97 -28.77
CA GLY A 121 0.47 -0.10 -29.41
C GLY A 121 0.50 -1.45 -28.68
N ALA A 122 0.80 -1.47 -27.38
CA ALA A 122 0.86 -2.69 -26.60
C ALA A 122 -0.53 -3.27 -26.27
N PRO A 123 -0.65 -4.58 -25.94
CA PRO A 123 -1.94 -5.20 -25.68
C PRO A 123 -2.70 -4.57 -24.50
N LYS A 124 -3.84 -3.94 -24.79
CA LYS A 124 -4.65 -3.19 -23.80
C LYS A 124 -5.13 -4.06 -22.63
N TRP A 125 -5.44 -5.33 -22.90
CA TRP A 125 -5.87 -6.28 -21.87
C TRP A 125 -4.78 -6.50 -20.81
N LEU A 126 -3.50 -6.45 -21.21
CA LEU A 126 -2.38 -6.68 -20.31
C LEU A 126 -2.19 -5.49 -19.36
N ALA A 127 -2.31 -4.26 -19.88
CA ALA A 127 -2.35 -3.06 -19.06
C ALA A 127 -3.54 -3.05 -18.11
N PHE A 128 -4.72 -3.49 -18.57
CA PHE A 128 -5.90 -3.63 -17.71
C PHE A 128 -5.66 -4.61 -16.56
N VAL A 129 -5.09 -5.79 -16.82
CA VAL A 129 -4.77 -6.77 -15.77
C VAL A 129 -3.69 -6.22 -14.83
N LEU A 130 -2.67 -5.52 -15.33
CA LEU A 130 -1.66 -4.87 -14.48
C LEU A 130 -2.29 -3.83 -13.54
N ILE A 131 -3.16 -2.97 -14.07
CA ILE A 131 -3.90 -1.97 -13.28
C ILE A 131 -4.77 -2.67 -12.23
N TYR A 132 -5.45 -3.75 -12.60
CA TYR A 132 -6.22 -4.56 -11.64
C TYR A 132 -5.33 -5.11 -10.52
N VAL A 133 -4.16 -5.68 -10.84
CA VAL A 133 -3.22 -6.21 -9.85
C VAL A 133 -2.75 -5.12 -8.88
N ILE A 134 -2.34 -3.95 -9.39
CA ILE A 134 -1.90 -2.81 -8.57
C ILE A 134 -3.07 -2.25 -7.74
N GLY A 135 -4.26 -2.15 -8.34
CA GLY A 135 -5.48 -1.70 -7.68
C GLY A 135 -5.91 -2.64 -6.55
N TYR A 136 -5.83 -3.95 -6.78
CA TYR A 136 -6.10 -4.98 -5.78
C TYR A 136 -5.11 -4.89 -4.60
N HIS A 137 -3.82 -4.73 -4.86
CA HIS A 137 -2.82 -4.52 -3.80
C HIS A 137 -3.11 -3.25 -2.97
N THR A 138 -3.52 -2.17 -3.63
CA THR A 138 -3.91 -0.92 -2.96
C THR A 138 -5.14 -1.15 -2.08
N TYR A 139 -6.15 -1.85 -2.62
CA TYR A 139 -7.37 -2.22 -1.90
C TYR A 139 -7.07 -3.10 -0.67
N ASP A 140 -6.27 -4.15 -0.83
CA ASP A 140 -5.85 -5.05 0.24
C ASP A 140 -5.14 -4.30 1.37
N THR A 141 -4.21 -3.40 1.01
CA THR A 141 -3.49 -2.55 1.97
C THR A 141 -4.45 -1.64 2.77
N VAL A 142 -5.43 -1.03 2.11
CA VAL A 142 -6.45 -0.20 2.79
C VAL A 142 -7.29 -1.02 3.77
N TYR A 143 -7.73 -2.22 3.37
CA TYR A 143 -8.54 -3.06 4.26
C TYR A 143 -7.75 -3.60 5.45
N ARG A 144 -6.51 -4.05 5.24
CA ARG A 144 -5.66 -4.55 6.33
C ARG A 144 -5.33 -3.46 7.34
N THR A 145 -4.93 -2.27 6.89
CA THR A 145 -4.57 -1.16 7.80
C THR A 145 -5.78 -0.56 8.54
N ARG A 146 -7.00 -0.75 8.04
CA ARG A 146 -8.24 -0.46 8.78
C ARG A 146 -8.46 -1.42 9.95
N GLN A 147 -7.99 -2.66 9.81
CA GLN A 147 -7.98 -3.67 10.87
C GLN A 147 -6.69 -3.66 11.71
N SER A 148 -5.89 -2.59 11.60
CA SER A 148 -4.60 -2.44 12.30
C SER A 148 -3.57 -3.52 11.93
N ILE A 149 -3.73 -4.12 10.75
CA ILE A 149 -2.78 -5.09 10.18
C ILE A 149 -1.95 -4.36 9.14
N TRP A 150 -0.65 -4.37 9.33
CA TRP A 150 0.28 -3.64 8.47
C TRP A 150 1.00 -4.62 7.54
N PRO A 151 1.02 -4.37 6.22
CA PRO A 151 1.89 -5.10 5.33
C PRO A 151 3.36 -4.92 5.76
N PRO A 152 4.16 -5.99 5.80
CA PRO A 152 5.55 -5.86 6.15
C PRO A 152 6.32 -5.06 5.09
N GLU A 153 7.34 -4.29 5.51
CA GLU A 153 8.05 -3.36 4.63
C GLU A 153 8.63 -3.98 3.36
N TRP A 154 9.00 -5.26 3.41
CA TRP A 154 9.56 -5.96 2.24
C TRP A 154 8.56 -6.03 1.08
N VAL A 155 7.25 -6.00 1.36
CA VAL A 155 6.18 -6.05 0.35
C VAL A 155 6.24 -4.82 -0.54
N PHE A 156 6.44 -3.63 0.04
CA PHE A 156 6.56 -2.39 -0.73
C PHE A 156 7.85 -2.37 -1.57
N ARG A 157 8.95 -2.93 -1.03
CA ARG A 157 10.22 -3.05 -1.77
C ARG A 157 10.11 -4.03 -2.94
N ALA A 158 9.55 -5.22 -2.69
CA ALA A 158 9.36 -6.25 -3.71
C ALA A 158 8.28 -5.86 -4.73
N GLY A 159 7.27 -5.10 -4.31
CA GLY A 159 6.23 -4.53 -5.16
C GLY A 159 6.71 -3.41 -6.09
N LEU A 160 8.00 -3.05 -6.00
CA LEU A 160 8.70 -2.06 -6.81
C LEU A 160 8.26 -0.59 -6.58
N GLY A 161 7.14 -0.36 -5.90
CA GLY A 161 6.50 0.94 -5.77
C GLY A 161 6.07 1.55 -7.09
N TRP A 162 5.41 2.71 -7.05
CA TRP A 162 5.00 3.40 -8.28
C TRP A 162 6.18 3.84 -9.13
N GLU A 163 7.30 4.21 -8.50
CA GLU A 163 8.46 4.75 -9.21
C GLU A 163 9.08 3.76 -10.20
N LEU A 164 9.45 2.55 -9.77
CA LEU A 164 10.16 1.60 -10.58
C LEU A 164 9.20 0.93 -11.55
N ARG A 165 7.93 0.71 -11.19
CA ARG A 165 6.92 0.24 -12.14
C ARG A 165 6.80 1.21 -13.31
N LEU A 166 6.66 2.50 -13.05
CA LEU A 166 6.57 3.51 -14.11
C LEU A 166 7.87 3.67 -14.90
N LEU A 167 9.03 3.60 -14.26
CA LEU A 167 10.32 3.67 -14.96
C LEU A 167 10.53 2.45 -15.86
N LEU A 168 10.20 1.24 -15.40
CA LEU A 168 10.26 0.02 -16.20
C LEU A 168 9.31 0.09 -17.40
N ILE A 169 8.06 0.53 -17.17
CA ILE A 169 7.06 0.68 -18.23
C ILE A 169 7.50 1.74 -19.25
N GLY A 170 7.93 2.92 -18.79
CA GLY A 170 8.39 3.99 -19.66
C GLY A 170 9.63 3.61 -20.45
N ALA A 171 10.62 2.96 -19.82
CA ALA A 171 11.81 2.46 -20.49
C ALA A 171 11.48 1.33 -21.48
N GLY A 172 10.60 0.40 -21.10
CA GLY A 172 10.12 -0.67 -21.98
C GLY A 172 9.44 -0.12 -23.24
N ALA A 173 8.64 0.93 -23.09
CA ALA A 173 8.02 1.64 -24.21
C ALA A 173 9.06 2.35 -25.09
N ALA A 174 9.96 3.13 -24.48
CA ALA A 174 11.03 3.82 -25.19
C ALA A 174 11.95 2.88 -25.99
N LEU A 175 12.12 1.65 -25.52
CA LEU A 175 12.94 0.60 -26.15
C LEU A 175 12.15 -0.34 -27.06
N GLY A 176 10.84 -0.15 -27.23
CA GLY A 176 9.99 -0.99 -28.09
C GLY A 176 9.72 -2.41 -27.57
N VAL A 177 9.91 -2.66 -26.27
CA VAL A 177 9.72 -3.97 -25.60
C VAL A 177 8.60 -3.96 -24.55
N LEU A 178 7.73 -2.96 -24.58
CA LEU A 178 6.69 -2.73 -23.55
C LEU A 178 5.82 -3.95 -23.29
N THR A 179 5.40 -4.69 -24.32
CA THR A 179 4.56 -5.89 -24.17
C THR A 179 5.19 -6.92 -23.23
N TRP A 180 6.50 -7.17 -23.35
CA TRP A 180 7.23 -8.09 -22.48
C TRP A 180 7.34 -7.55 -21.06
N VAL A 181 7.60 -6.25 -20.91
CA VAL A 181 7.69 -5.59 -19.60
C VAL A 181 6.35 -5.66 -18.86
N LEU A 182 5.24 -5.34 -19.53
CA LEU A 182 3.90 -5.47 -18.95
C LEU A 182 3.63 -6.93 -18.56
N GLY A 183 3.97 -7.89 -19.42
CA GLY A 183 3.76 -9.32 -19.14
C GLY A 183 4.54 -9.80 -17.91
N ALA A 184 5.81 -9.43 -17.83
CA ALA A 184 6.67 -9.75 -16.70
C ALA A 184 6.18 -9.09 -15.41
N LEU A 185 5.84 -7.80 -15.44
CA LEU A 185 5.32 -7.08 -14.28
C LEU A 185 3.99 -7.66 -13.80
N THR A 186 3.05 -7.93 -14.70
CA THR A 186 1.75 -8.50 -14.36
C THR A 186 1.92 -9.87 -13.70
N LEU A 187 2.74 -10.75 -14.27
CA LEU A 187 2.98 -12.07 -13.69
C LEU A 187 3.66 -11.97 -12.32
N TYR A 188 4.75 -11.21 -12.25
CA TYR A 188 5.54 -11.05 -11.03
C TYR A 188 4.71 -10.44 -9.89
N LEU A 189 4.10 -9.28 -10.11
CA LEU A 189 3.31 -8.58 -9.10
C LEU A 189 2.02 -9.33 -8.78
N GLY A 190 1.39 -9.94 -9.78
CA GLY A 190 0.17 -10.73 -9.61
C GLY A 190 0.39 -11.90 -8.66
N VAL A 191 1.45 -12.70 -8.90
CA VAL A 191 1.82 -13.81 -8.02
C VAL A 191 2.23 -13.30 -6.64
N MET A 192 3.11 -12.29 -6.58
CA MET A 192 3.63 -11.77 -5.32
C MET A 192 2.51 -11.24 -4.41
N PHE A 193 1.64 -10.37 -4.93
CA PHE A 193 0.55 -9.79 -4.14
C PHE A 193 -0.54 -10.80 -3.81
N ALA A 194 -0.86 -11.74 -4.71
CA ALA A 194 -1.83 -12.80 -4.40
C ALA A 194 -1.33 -13.71 -3.27
N VAL A 195 -0.07 -14.15 -3.33
CA VAL A 195 0.52 -14.99 -2.28
C VAL A 195 0.60 -14.24 -0.95
N GLU A 196 1.05 -12.99 -0.94
CA GLU A 196 1.15 -12.20 0.29
C GLU A 196 -0.22 -11.92 0.92
N SER A 197 -1.22 -11.59 0.10
CA SER A 197 -2.58 -11.35 0.58
C SER A 197 -3.17 -12.65 1.17
N VAL A 198 -3.17 -13.75 0.42
CA VAL A 198 -3.73 -15.04 0.89
C VAL A 198 -3.04 -15.51 2.16
N THR A 199 -1.72 -15.49 2.22
CA THR A 199 -0.97 -15.94 3.41
C THR A 199 -1.24 -15.05 4.62
N SER A 200 -1.37 -13.74 4.43
CA SER A 200 -1.69 -12.80 5.51
C SER A 200 -3.09 -13.00 6.06
N TRP A 201 -4.11 -13.13 5.20
CA TRP A 201 -5.49 -13.35 5.63
C TRP A 201 -5.69 -14.70 6.32
N VAL A 202 -5.06 -15.78 5.80
CA VAL A 202 -5.10 -17.10 6.44
C VAL A 202 -4.42 -17.08 7.80
N ARG A 203 -3.30 -16.37 7.95
CA ARG A 203 -2.62 -16.25 9.26
C ARG A 203 -3.50 -15.52 10.28
N LEU A 204 -4.18 -14.46 9.86
CA LEU A 204 -5.09 -13.71 10.72
C LEU A 204 -6.25 -14.57 11.22
N ASP A 205 -6.88 -15.32 10.32
CA ASP A 205 -7.99 -16.20 10.66
C ASP A 205 -7.59 -17.22 11.74
N LYS A 206 -6.45 -17.89 11.54
CA LYS A 206 -5.87 -18.82 12.53
C LYS A 206 -5.58 -18.18 13.88
N GLN A 207 -5.01 -16.97 13.89
CA GLN A 207 -4.75 -16.23 15.14
C GLN A 207 -6.05 -15.90 15.87
N SER A 208 -7.08 -15.49 15.14
CA SER A 208 -8.39 -15.18 15.71
C SER A 208 -9.08 -16.42 16.30
N ALA A 209 -8.99 -17.57 15.63
CA ALA A 209 -9.52 -18.83 16.12
C ALA A 209 -8.80 -19.30 17.39
N THR A 210 -7.46 -19.16 17.41
CA THR A 210 -6.65 -19.53 18.59
C THR A 210 -6.97 -18.65 19.79
N ALA A 211 -7.14 -17.34 19.60
CA ALA A 211 -7.48 -16.41 20.67
C ALA A 211 -8.88 -16.65 21.27
N ARG A 212 -9.85 -17.09 20.44
CA ARG A 212 -11.17 -17.50 20.95
C ARG A 212 -11.08 -18.77 21.78
N ALA A 213 -10.37 -19.79 21.27
CA ALA A 213 -10.18 -21.04 22.01
C ALA A 213 -9.46 -20.84 23.34
N SER A 214 -8.48 -19.93 23.42
CA SER A 214 -7.84 -19.60 24.70
C SER A 214 -8.76 -18.86 25.66
N ALA A 215 -9.59 -17.94 25.16
CA ALA A 215 -10.57 -17.23 25.98
C ALA A 215 -11.68 -18.15 26.51
N GLU A 216 -12.13 -19.11 25.69
CA GLU A 216 -13.07 -20.16 26.10
C GLU A 216 -12.44 -21.05 27.19
N ALA A 217 -11.19 -21.48 27.01
CA ALA A 217 -10.49 -22.28 28.01
C ALA A 217 -10.24 -21.51 29.33
N GLU A 218 -9.94 -20.21 29.28
CA GLU A 218 -9.82 -19.36 30.47
C GLU A 218 -11.17 -19.22 31.18
N ALA A 219 -12.27 -19.01 30.44
CA ALA A 219 -13.61 -18.94 31.01
C ALA A 219 -14.04 -20.26 31.67
N ASP A 220 -13.73 -21.41 31.06
CA ASP A 220 -14.00 -22.74 31.61
C ASP A 220 -13.22 -23.00 32.92
N LEU A 221 -12.02 -22.42 33.06
CA LEU A 221 -11.22 -22.52 34.28
C LEU A 221 -11.71 -21.58 35.40
N GLU A 222 -12.32 -20.45 35.03
CA GLU A 222 -12.88 -19.47 35.98
C GLU A 222 -14.28 -19.85 36.47
N ALA A 223 -14.99 -20.76 35.79
CA ALA A 223 -16.28 -21.27 36.23
C ALA A 223 -16.16 -22.02 37.58
N SER A 224 -16.89 -21.54 38.59
CA SER A 224 -16.88 -22.17 39.92
C SER A 224 -17.58 -23.54 39.86
N PRO A 225 -17.13 -24.57 40.62
CA PRO A 225 -17.81 -25.85 40.71
C PRO A 225 -19.30 -25.76 41.08
N GLU A 226 -19.70 -24.71 41.80
CA GLU A 226 -21.10 -24.44 42.16
C GLU A 226 -21.93 -23.94 40.96
N GLU A 227 -21.37 -23.08 40.10
CA GLU A 227 -22.05 -22.58 38.88
C GLU A 227 -22.22 -23.70 37.84
N ALA A 228 -21.24 -24.60 37.73
CA ALA A 228 -21.32 -25.79 36.88
C ALA A 228 -22.37 -26.80 37.40
N LEU A 229 -22.54 -26.90 38.73
CA LEU A 229 -23.57 -27.73 39.36
C LEU A 229 -24.97 -27.13 39.18
N GLU A 230 -25.14 -25.80 39.32
CA GLU A 230 -26.40 -25.09 39.10
C GLU A 230 -26.87 -25.16 37.63
N GLN A 231 -25.96 -25.07 36.66
CA GLN A 231 -26.30 -25.27 35.24
C GLN A 231 -26.75 -26.72 34.96
N ALA A 232 -26.06 -27.71 35.56
CA ALA A 232 -26.40 -29.13 35.37
C ALA A 232 -27.74 -29.53 36.03
N THR A 233 -28.10 -28.93 37.17
CA THR A 233 -29.42 -29.15 37.80
C THR A 233 -30.54 -28.33 37.16
N GLY A 234 -30.25 -27.13 36.64
CA GLY A 234 -31.22 -26.29 35.92
C GLY A 234 -31.66 -26.87 34.57
N GLU A 235 -30.81 -27.64 33.88
CA GLU A 235 -31.20 -28.38 32.67
C GLU A 235 -31.97 -29.69 32.95
N ALA A 236 -31.94 -30.18 34.20
CA ALA A 236 -32.57 -31.44 34.61
C ALA A 236 -34.03 -31.29 35.08
N GLU A 237 -34.59 -30.08 35.12
CA GLU A 237 -36.00 -29.82 35.40
C GLU A 237 -36.80 -29.70 34.08
N PRO A 238 -37.40 -30.78 33.55
CA PRO A 238 -38.46 -30.65 32.57
C PRO A 238 -39.73 -30.14 33.28
N ALA A 239 -40.48 -29.30 32.57
CA ALA A 239 -41.75 -28.70 32.98
C ALA A 239 -42.80 -29.70 33.53
#